data_AF-A0A846T843-F1
#
_entry.id   AF-A0A846T843-F1
#
_cell.length_a   1.000
_cell.length_b   1.000
_cell.length_c   1.000
_cell.angle_alpha   90.00
_cell.angle_beta   90.00
_cell.angle_gamma   90.00
#
_symmetry.space_group_name_H-M   'P 1'
#
loop_
_entity.id
_entity.type
_entity.pdbx_description
1 polymer ?
#
loop_
_entity_poly.entity_id
_entity_poly.type
_entity_poly.pdbx_seq_one_letter_code
_entity_poly.pdbx_strand_id
1 'polypeptide(L)'
;MLRIPAVETQWQWSRQTQNREQGLEDAQAVAAFFSQPVRAFFDVLWLPAFLIIIYLFHPLLALVTVIGAAIMLLLALIEEWIEKQALAEPSNAKARAQQFLRQALANGESVMGLGMRDRAIRRWLRLHDDYLAAHERAADSTSRILGIAQFTRRLIPSIGLTMAVWLVINTPDMSPGIMIAATILMGQALAPVSSVIGAWKSFVKARQAHHRLQTLIDEYQQLMAMRDSRLNLPRPAGMLAADRVHLVFKDRLVLSNLNFQLEPGESLGVIGLNAAGKTSLVRLLVGVLPPSSGRVTLDGADIYPWAQADLGQYLGYLPQQIELFSGTVAENIARMGDVAGHEDAIIKAARLARVHDLIMQLPQGYDTAINEGGRTLSGGQRQLLALARALYGDPAVVILDEPNASLDSAAESRLVKMFQELKTMGVTVVVVCHKPSVLRDMDKLLVLNQGRQLHFDSRTTVLEALNSQRSVVPLHREVDTPLRFARRLAPRPNSMGDEANAIQRIARELLESDSRPEMAGDKTDPKLSALEPPQRMAVVYPTAGTGNQP
;
A
#
# COMPACT_ATOMS: atom_id res chain seq x y z
N MET A 1 13.22 -18.75 2.06
CA MET A 1 14.21 -17.67 2.30
C MET A 1 13.79 -16.30 1.78
N LEU A 2 13.30 -16.13 0.54
CA LEU A 2 13.00 -14.79 0.00
C LEU A 2 11.63 -14.17 0.41
N ARG A 3 10.72 -14.93 1.01
CA ARG A 3 9.35 -14.45 1.31
C ARG A 3 9.30 -13.37 2.39
N ILE A 4 10.04 -13.52 3.48
CA ILE A 4 10.05 -12.55 4.59
C ILE A 4 10.71 -11.23 4.15
N PRO A 5 11.92 -11.23 3.54
CA PRO A 5 12.52 -10.00 3.00
C PRO A 5 11.64 -9.34 1.93
N ALA A 6 10.99 -10.11 1.05
CA ALA A 6 10.11 -9.55 0.03
C ALA A 6 8.86 -8.87 0.62
N VAL A 7 8.24 -9.46 1.65
CA VAL A 7 7.07 -8.86 2.30
C VAL A 7 7.48 -7.64 3.12
N GLU A 8 8.55 -7.73 3.91
CA GLU A 8 9.00 -6.63 4.75
C GLU A 8 9.49 -5.43 3.93
N THR A 9 10.23 -5.67 2.83
CA THR A 9 10.61 -4.62 1.88
C THR A 9 9.39 -3.99 1.24
N GLN A 10 8.37 -4.77 0.85
CA GLN A 10 7.15 -4.28 0.23
C GLN A 10 6.29 -3.41 1.18
N TRP A 11 6.24 -3.75 2.47
CA TRP A 11 5.58 -2.93 3.50
C TRP A 11 6.33 -1.62 3.73
N GLN A 12 7.66 -1.68 3.78
CA GLN A 12 8.52 -0.49 3.96
C GLN A 12 8.55 0.41 2.71
N TRP A 13 8.53 -0.15 1.49
CA TRP A 13 8.54 0.58 0.22
C TRP A 13 7.19 1.15 -0.19
N SER A 14 6.09 0.62 0.35
CA SER A 14 4.79 1.27 0.24
C SER A 14 4.77 2.70 0.81
N ARG A 15 5.79 3.05 1.62
CA ARG A 15 6.00 4.37 2.20
C ARG A 15 6.60 5.39 1.22
N GLN A 16 7.23 4.97 0.11
CA GLN A 16 7.90 5.88 -0.84
C GLN A 16 7.53 5.71 -2.32
N THR A 17 7.04 4.54 -2.78
CA THR A 17 6.84 4.30 -4.23
C THR A 17 5.69 3.37 -4.57
N GLN A 18 5.10 3.61 -5.75
CA GLN A 18 3.87 3.01 -6.25
C GLN A 18 3.99 1.51 -6.63
N ASN A 19 5.20 0.92 -6.57
CA ASN A 19 5.47 -0.47 -6.99
C ASN A 19 5.26 -1.50 -5.87
N ARG A 20 4.06 -1.45 -5.27
CA ARG A 20 3.64 -2.39 -4.22
C ARG A 20 3.56 -3.85 -4.67
N GLU A 21 3.56 -4.18 -5.96
CA GLU A 21 3.29 -5.56 -6.44
C GLU A 21 4.48 -6.24 -7.12
N GLN A 22 5.54 -5.50 -7.43
CA GLN A 22 6.57 -5.97 -8.36
C GLN A 22 7.58 -6.96 -7.75
N GLY A 23 7.89 -6.85 -6.45
CA GLY A 23 8.89 -7.72 -5.79
C GLY A 23 8.46 -9.19 -5.67
N LEU A 24 7.18 -9.46 -5.36
CA LEU A 24 6.64 -10.82 -5.32
C LEU A 24 6.57 -11.43 -6.73
N GLU A 25 6.15 -10.67 -7.73
CA GLU A 25 6.14 -11.09 -9.13
C GLU A 25 7.54 -11.40 -9.63
N ASP A 26 8.54 -10.59 -9.26
CA ASP A 26 9.94 -10.82 -9.59
C ASP A 26 10.48 -12.10 -8.93
N ALA A 27 10.14 -12.35 -7.65
CA ALA A 27 10.53 -13.58 -6.97
C ALA A 27 9.89 -14.82 -7.62
N GLN A 28 8.63 -14.72 -8.02
CA GLN A 28 7.94 -15.77 -8.78
C GLN A 28 8.58 -15.99 -10.15
N ALA A 29 9.00 -14.92 -10.85
CA ALA A 29 9.67 -15.03 -12.14
C ALA A 29 11.01 -15.77 -12.05
N VAL A 30 11.81 -15.49 -11.02
CA VAL A 30 13.06 -16.23 -10.74
C VAL A 30 12.76 -17.69 -10.41
N ALA A 31 11.80 -17.97 -9.53
CA ALA A 31 11.43 -19.33 -9.17
C ALA A 31 10.89 -20.14 -10.38
N ALA A 32 10.08 -19.51 -11.24
CA ALA A 32 9.54 -20.12 -12.44
C ALA A 32 10.63 -20.46 -13.49
N PHE A 33 11.74 -19.73 -13.51
CA PHE A 33 12.86 -20.06 -14.39
C PHE A 33 13.60 -21.33 -13.97
N PHE A 34 13.77 -21.54 -12.66
CA PHE A 34 14.43 -22.74 -12.14
C PHE A 34 13.55 -24.00 -12.19
N SER A 35 12.23 -23.87 -12.36
CA SER A 35 11.33 -25.02 -12.36
C SER A 35 11.28 -25.79 -13.70
N GLN A 36 11.19 -25.09 -14.85
CA GLN A 36 11.08 -25.74 -16.16
C GLN A 36 12.09 -25.24 -17.21
N PRO A 37 12.27 -23.93 -17.43
CA PRO A 37 13.14 -23.42 -18.49
C PRO A 37 14.61 -23.85 -18.37
N VAL A 38 15.14 -24.02 -17.16
CA VAL A 38 16.54 -24.41 -16.94
C VAL A 38 16.88 -25.77 -17.58
N ARG A 39 15.91 -26.69 -17.65
CA ARG A 39 16.09 -28.02 -18.26
C ARG A 39 16.47 -27.94 -19.73
N ALA A 40 15.92 -26.98 -20.46
CA ALA A 40 16.20 -26.82 -21.89
C ALA A 40 17.68 -26.57 -22.17
N PHE A 41 18.37 -25.84 -21.29
CA PHE A 41 19.81 -25.59 -21.41
C PHE A 41 20.63 -26.87 -21.21
N PHE A 42 20.21 -27.76 -20.30
CA PHE A 42 20.84 -29.06 -20.11
C PHE A 42 20.59 -30.00 -21.31
N ASP A 43 19.40 -29.94 -21.92
CA ASP A 43 19.07 -30.75 -23.10
C ASP A 43 19.94 -30.38 -24.33
N VAL A 44 20.34 -29.12 -24.48
CA VAL A 44 21.23 -28.68 -25.57
C VAL A 44 22.64 -29.25 -25.46
N LEU A 45 23.12 -29.58 -24.25
CA LEU A 45 24.42 -30.22 -24.07
C LEU A 45 24.51 -31.60 -24.74
N TRP A 46 23.37 -32.26 -24.94
CA TRP A 46 23.28 -33.57 -25.61
C TRP A 46 23.19 -33.48 -27.14
N LEU A 47 22.97 -32.29 -27.71
CA LEU A 47 22.84 -32.11 -29.16
C LEU A 47 24.10 -32.58 -29.94
N PRO A 48 25.34 -32.27 -29.51
CA PRO A 48 26.54 -32.81 -30.15
C PRO A 48 26.61 -34.34 -30.10
N ALA A 49 26.19 -34.97 -28.98
CA ALA A 49 26.19 -36.42 -28.86
C ALA A 49 25.22 -37.06 -29.88
N PHE A 50 24.02 -36.51 -30.05
CA PHE A 50 23.09 -36.97 -31.08
C PHE A 50 23.66 -36.80 -32.50
N LEU A 51 24.29 -35.66 -32.80
CA LEU A 51 24.91 -35.43 -34.11
C LEU A 51 26.07 -36.38 -34.40
N ILE A 52 26.89 -36.69 -33.39
CA ILE A 52 27.99 -37.67 -33.51
C ILE A 52 27.41 -39.06 -33.81
N ILE A 53 26.38 -39.50 -33.08
CA ILE A 53 25.75 -40.82 -33.31
C ILE A 53 25.14 -40.89 -34.72
N ILE A 54 24.46 -39.83 -35.17
CA ILE A 54 23.89 -39.78 -36.53
C ILE A 54 25.01 -39.78 -37.59
N TYR A 55 26.12 -39.09 -37.34
CA TYR A 55 27.28 -39.08 -38.24
C TYR A 55 27.92 -40.47 -38.36
N LEU A 56 27.99 -41.22 -37.25
CA LEU A 56 28.45 -42.60 -37.24
C LEU A 56 27.55 -43.53 -38.07
N PHE A 57 26.25 -43.22 -38.19
CA PHE A 57 25.35 -43.96 -39.08
C PHE A 57 25.60 -43.62 -40.55
N HIS A 58 25.55 -42.33 -40.90
CA HIS A 58 25.91 -41.88 -42.24
C HIS A 58 26.13 -40.36 -42.29
N PRO A 59 27.21 -39.85 -42.94
CA PRO A 59 27.47 -38.42 -43.04
C PRO A 59 26.34 -37.59 -43.68
N LEU A 60 25.63 -38.13 -44.69
CA LEU A 60 24.50 -37.43 -45.32
C LEU A 60 23.31 -37.24 -44.37
N LEU A 61 23.06 -38.20 -43.47
CA LEU A 61 21.99 -38.09 -42.47
C LEU A 61 22.34 -37.01 -41.44
N ALA A 62 23.61 -36.93 -41.04
CA ALA A 62 24.08 -35.86 -40.16
C ALA A 62 23.95 -34.49 -40.84
N LEU A 63 24.29 -34.38 -42.13
CA LEU A 63 24.15 -33.13 -42.89
C LEU A 63 22.69 -32.65 -42.95
N VAL A 64 21.74 -33.54 -43.25
CA VAL A 64 20.30 -33.21 -43.23
C VAL A 64 19.86 -32.72 -41.85
N THR A 65 20.35 -33.35 -40.79
CA THR A 65 20.04 -32.97 -39.41
C THR A 65 20.60 -31.58 -39.07
N VAL A 66 21.83 -31.28 -39.47
CA VAL A 66 22.47 -29.97 -39.26
C VAL A 66 21.75 -28.87 -40.01
N ILE A 67 21.40 -29.09 -41.29
CA ILE A 67 20.62 -28.14 -42.08
C ILE A 67 19.24 -27.92 -41.46
N GLY A 68 18.57 -29.00 -41.05
CA GLY A 68 17.29 -28.93 -40.36
C GLY A 68 17.37 -28.14 -39.05
N ALA A 69 18.41 -28.36 -38.25
CA ALA A 69 18.66 -27.64 -37.00
C ALA A 69 18.90 -26.14 -37.27
N ALA A 70 19.66 -25.80 -38.31
CA ALA A 70 19.89 -24.40 -38.70
C ALA A 70 18.60 -23.70 -39.15
N ILE A 71 17.75 -24.38 -39.94
CA ILE A 71 16.44 -23.85 -40.34
C ILE A 71 15.54 -23.65 -39.12
N MET A 72 15.49 -24.62 -38.20
CA MET A 72 14.70 -24.51 -36.98
C MET A 72 15.18 -23.38 -36.07
N LEU A 73 16.49 -23.21 -35.93
CA LEU A 73 17.08 -22.09 -35.19
C LEU A 73 16.64 -20.75 -35.81
N LEU A 74 16.71 -20.61 -37.13
CA LEU A 74 16.29 -19.40 -37.83
C LEU A 74 14.79 -19.12 -37.65
N LEU A 75 13.93 -20.13 -37.79
CA LEU A 75 12.48 -19.98 -37.59
C LEU A 75 12.15 -19.57 -36.16
N ALA A 76 12.83 -20.14 -35.17
CA ALA A 76 12.58 -19.83 -33.78
C ALA A 76 13.13 -18.44 -33.37
N LEU A 77 14.21 -17.95 -34.00
CA LEU A 77 14.64 -16.55 -33.86
C LEU A 77 13.63 -15.56 -34.46
N ILE A 78 13.02 -15.90 -35.60
CA ILE A 78 11.94 -15.12 -36.21
C ILE A 78 10.70 -15.12 -35.31
N GLU A 79 10.34 -16.28 -34.76
CA GLU A 79 9.24 -16.42 -33.79
C GLU A 79 9.44 -15.50 -32.59
N GLU A 80 10.64 -15.51 -31.98
CA GLU A 80 10.95 -14.64 -30.84
C GLU A 80 10.88 -13.14 -31.21
N TRP A 81 11.39 -12.75 -32.38
CA TRP A 81 11.38 -11.35 -32.80
C TRP A 81 9.96 -10.82 -33.00
N ILE A 82 9.11 -11.61 -33.63
CA ILE A 82 7.71 -11.25 -33.87
C ILE A 82 6.94 -11.24 -32.56
N GLU A 83 7.14 -12.23 -31.70
CA GLU A 83 6.48 -12.30 -30.40
C GLU A 83 6.81 -11.09 -29.51
N LYS A 84 8.07 -10.62 -29.51
CA LYS A 84 8.49 -9.42 -28.76
C LYS A 84 7.76 -8.15 -29.22
N GLN A 85 7.64 -7.94 -30.54
CA GLN A 85 6.92 -6.76 -31.06
C GLN A 85 5.41 -6.89 -30.88
N ALA A 86 4.86 -8.09 -31.12
CA ALA A 86 3.43 -8.33 -31.10
C ALA A 86 2.83 -8.29 -29.69
N LEU A 87 3.55 -8.72 -28.65
CA LEU A 87 3.01 -8.83 -27.29
C LEU A 87 3.17 -7.57 -26.41
N ALA A 88 3.94 -6.56 -26.84
CA ALA A 88 4.16 -5.35 -26.04
C ALA A 88 2.87 -4.51 -25.88
N GLU A 89 2.14 -4.26 -26.97
CA GLU A 89 0.88 -3.50 -26.96
C GLU A 89 -0.24 -4.21 -26.18
N PRO A 90 -0.54 -5.51 -26.41
CA PRO A 90 -1.54 -6.26 -25.64
C PRO A 90 -1.26 -6.29 -24.14
N SER A 91 0.01 -6.44 -23.73
CA SER A 91 0.38 -6.45 -22.31
C SER A 91 0.04 -5.12 -21.63
N ASN A 92 0.33 -3.99 -22.29
CA ASN A 92 0.00 -2.66 -21.78
C ASN A 92 -1.52 -2.38 -21.79
N ALA A 93 -2.24 -2.85 -22.79
CA ALA A 93 -3.71 -2.75 -22.83
C ALA A 93 -4.36 -3.56 -21.70
N LYS A 94 -3.89 -4.79 -21.47
CA LYS A 94 -4.32 -5.66 -20.36
C LYS A 94 -4.09 -4.98 -19.00
N ALA A 95 -2.89 -4.44 -18.78
CA ALA A 95 -2.54 -3.75 -17.54
C ALA A 95 -3.48 -2.56 -17.27
N ARG A 96 -3.77 -1.74 -18.30
CA ARG A 96 -4.72 -0.60 -18.18
C ARG A 96 -6.14 -1.05 -17.82
N ALA A 97 -6.65 -2.10 -18.46
CA ALA A 97 -7.98 -2.65 -18.17
C ALA A 97 -8.07 -3.22 -16.74
N GLN A 98 -7.06 -3.97 -16.31
CA GLN A 98 -6.99 -4.54 -14.96
C GLN A 98 -6.85 -3.45 -13.89
N GLN A 99 -6.01 -2.44 -14.12
CA GLN A 99 -5.84 -1.32 -13.21
C GLN A 99 -7.15 -0.54 -13.02
N PHE A 100 -7.87 -0.25 -14.11
CA PHE A 100 -9.18 0.41 -14.04
C PHE A 100 -10.21 -0.42 -13.27
N LEU A 101 -10.27 -1.73 -13.50
CA LEU A 101 -11.17 -2.63 -12.78
C LEU A 101 -10.88 -2.63 -11.28
N ARG A 102 -9.60 -2.74 -10.89
CA ARG A 102 -9.18 -2.67 -9.48
C ARG A 102 -9.58 -1.34 -8.83
N GLN A 103 -9.40 -0.22 -9.53
CA GLN A 103 -9.82 1.09 -9.06
C GLN A 103 -11.36 1.20 -8.91
N ALA A 104 -12.11 0.66 -9.85
CA ALA A 104 -13.57 0.67 -9.81
C ALA A 104 -14.11 -0.19 -8.65
N LEU A 105 -13.51 -1.35 -8.40
CA LEU A 105 -13.86 -2.22 -7.26
C LEU A 105 -13.46 -1.59 -5.92
N ALA A 106 -12.28 -0.98 -5.84
CA ALA A 106 -11.83 -0.27 -4.64
C ALA A 106 -12.75 0.89 -4.26
N ASN A 107 -13.29 1.61 -5.26
CA ASN A 107 -14.21 2.74 -5.09
C ASN A 107 -15.68 2.35 -5.33
N GLY A 108 -16.05 1.09 -5.07
CA GLY A 108 -17.37 0.55 -5.39
C GLY A 108 -18.54 1.33 -4.78
N GLU A 109 -18.35 1.90 -3.58
CA GLU A 109 -19.35 2.74 -2.92
C GLU A 109 -19.70 3.98 -3.75
N SER A 110 -18.69 4.70 -4.25
CA SER A 110 -18.91 5.85 -5.14
C SER A 110 -19.51 5.42 -6.48
N VAL A 111 -19.07 4.27 -7.02
CA VAL A 111 -19.58 3.75 -8.30
C VAL A 111 -21.07 3.43 -8.22
N MET A 112 -21.51 2.81 -7.12
CA MET A 112 -22.92 2.46 -6.90
C MET A 112 -23.73 3.68 -6.47
N GLY A 113 -23.25 4.45 -5.50
CA GLY A 113 -23.95 5.60 -4.93
C GLY A 113 -24.23 6.73 -5.93
N LEU A 114 -23.34 6.93 -6.90
CA LEU A 114 -23.51 7.95 -7.96
C LEU A 114 -24.14 7.39 -9.26
N GLY A 115 -24.63 6.15 -9.24
CA GLY A 115 -25.20 5.50 -10.44
C GLY A 115 -24.20 5.39 -11.59
N MET A 116 -22.90 5.27 -11.29
CA MET A 116 -21.83 5.22 -12.29
C MET A 116 -21.61 3.81 -12.84
N ARG A 117 -22.27 2.78 -12.30
CA ARG A 117 -22.10 1.36 -12.66
C ARG A 117 -22.00 1.15 -14.17
N ASP A 118 -23.01 1.58 -14.92
CA ASP A 118 -23.06 1.32 -16.36
C ASP A 118 -22.02 2.14 -17.14
N ARG A 119 -21.62 3.32 -16.64
CA ARG A 119 -20.52 4.11 -17.21
C ARG A 119 -19.16 3.46 -16.95
N ALA A 120 -18.97 2.92 -15.75
CA ALA A 120 -17.76 2.19 -15.36
C ALA A 120 -17.63 0.89 -16.16
N ILE A 121 -18.70 0.09 -16.26
CA ILE A 121 -18.73 -1.13 -17.08
C ILE A 121 -18.43 -0.82 -18.54
N ARG A 122 -19.08 0.18 -19.15
CA ARG A 122 -18.78 0.59 -20.55
C ARG A 122 -17.36 1.09 -20.75
N ARG A 123 -16.76 1.73 -19.75
CA ARG A 123 -15.35 2.15 -19.83
C ARG A 123 -14.42 0.95 -19.74
N TRP A 124 -14.70 0.01 -18.83
CA TRP A 124 -13.93 -1.23 -18.71
C TRP A 124 -14.05 -2.08 -19.97
N LEU A 125 -15.26 -2.27 -20.51
CA LEU A 125 -15.50 -2.99 -21.77
C LEU A 125 -14.67 -2.39 -22.91
N ARG A 126 -14.69 -1.08 -23.12
CA ARG A 126 -13.83 -0.44 -24.15
C ARG A 126 -12.34 -0.74 -23.98
N LEU A 127 -11.82 -0.63 -22.75
CA LEU A 127 -10.42 -0.95 -22.46
C LEU A 127 -10.12 -2.44 -22.65
N HIS A 128 -11.10 -3.30 -22.39
CA HIS A 128 -11.00 -4.74 -22.58
C HIS A 128 -11.06 -5.12 -24.06
N ASP A 129 -11.94 -4.49 -24.84
CA ASP A 129 -12.06 -4.67 -26.29
C ASP A 129 -10.78 -4.22 -27.00
N ASP A 130 -10.18 -3.09 -26.59
CA ASP A 130 -8.87 -2.64 -27.08
C ASP A 130 -7.78 -3.70 -26.80
N TYR A 131 -7.82 -4.32 -25.62
CA TYR A 131 -6.94 -5.44 -25.27
C TYR A 131 -7.20 -6.67 -26.15
N LEU A 132 -8.46 -7.06 -26.35
CA LEU A 132 -8.83 -8.23 -27.15
C LEU A 132 -8.39 -8.03 -28.61
N ALA A 133 -8.68 -6.88 -29.22
CA ALA A 133 -8.29 -6.58 -30.58
C ALA A 133 -6.76 -6.53 -30.78
N ALA A 134 -6.01 -6.04 -29.79
CA ALA A 134 -4.54 -6.10 -29.82
C ALA A 134 -4.04 -7.55 -29.63
N HIS A 135 -4.65 -8.30 -28.70
CA HIS A 135 -4.30 -9.68 -28.41
C HIS A 135 -4.56 -10.60 -29.60
N GLU A 136 -5.68 -10.45 -30.30
CA GLU A 136 -6.02 -11.21 -31.51
C GLU A 136 -5.00 -10.97 -32.63
N ARG A 137 -4.68 -9.71 -32.95
CA ARG A 137 -3.63 -9.37 -33.94
C ARG A 137 -2.27 -10.01 -33.60
N ALA A 138 -1.92 -10.01 -32.32
CA ALA A 138 -0.69 -10.62 -31.83
C ALA A 138 -0.74 -12.16 -31.86
N ALA A 139 -1.88 -12.75 -31.51
CA ALA A 139 -2.10 -14.19 -31.53
C ALA A 139 -2.07 -14.74 -32.96
N ASP A 140 -2.68 -14.05 -33.93
CA ASP A 140 -2.71 -14.47 -35.33
C ASP A 140 -1.33 -14.43 -36.00
N SER A 141 -0.53 -13.41 -35.71
CA SER A 141 0.85 -13.33 -36.20
C SER A 141 1.72 -14.43 -35.58
N THR A 142 1.63 -14.62 -34.26
CA THR A 142 2.39 -15.66 -33.54
C THR A 142 1.99 -17.07 -33.99
N SER A 143 0.68 -17.34 -34.13
CA SER A 143 0.16 -18.67 -34.47
C SER A 143 0.56 -19.12 -35.87
N ARG A 144 0.61 -18.20 -36.85
CA ARG A 144 1.08 -18.52 -38.21
C ARG A 144 2.52 -18.99 -38.23
N ILE A 145 3.40 -18.32 -37.48
CA ILE A 145 4.83 -18.67 -37.40
C ILE A 145 5.01 -19.99 -36.66
N LEU A 146 4.30 -20.16 -35.55
CA LEU A 146 4.31 -21.41 -34.80
C LEU A 146 3.86 -22.59 -35.67
N GLY A 147 2.83 -22.40 -36.50
CA GLY A 147 2.38 -23.40 -37.47
C GLY A 147 3.46 -23.77 -38.48
N ILE A 148 4.17 -22.78 -39.06
CA ILE A 148 5.30 -23.01 -39.97
C ILE A 148 6.42 -23.78 -39.26
N ALA A 149 6.79 -23.36 -38.04
CA ALA A 149 7.83 -24.01 -37.25
C ALA A 149 7.47 -25.48 -36.92
N GLN A 150 6.22 -25.77 -36.55
CA GLN A 150 5.75 -27.13 -36.28
C GLN A 150 5.72 -27.99 -37.54
N PHE A 151 5.30 -27.41 -38.68
CA PHE A 151 5.34 -28.10 -39.96
C PHE A 151 6.78 -28.47 -40.35
N THR A 152 7.71 -27.52 -40.28
CA THR A 152 9.14 -27.76 -40.55
C THR A 152 9.72 -28.81 -39.60
N ARG A 153 9.37 -28.76 -38.31
CA ARG A 153 9.81 -29.74 -37.31
C ARG A 153 9.37 -31.17 -37.64
N ARG A 154 8.18 -31.36 -38.21
CA ARG A 154 7.68 -32.69 -38.64
C ARG A 154 8.27 -33.11 -39.99
N LEU A 155 8.58 -32.15 -40.86
CA LEU A 155 9.06 -32.40 -42.21
C LEU A 155 10.52 -32.88 -42.25
N ILE A 156 11.40 -32.36 -41.37
CA ILE A 156 12.82 -32.74 -41.36
C ILE A 156 13.03 -34.25 -41.11
N PRO A 157 12.44 -34.89 -40.08
CA PRO A 157 12.55 -36.34 -39.89
C PRO A 157 11.94 -37.15 -41.04
N SER A 158 10.87 -36.65 -41.70
CA SER A 158 10.29 -37.31 -42.88
C SER A 158 11.25 -37.32 -44.07
N ILE A 159 11.93 -36.19 -44.35
CA ILE A 159 13.01 -36.14 -45.36
C ILE A 159 14.14 -37.09 -44.96
N GLY A 160 14.52 -37.09 -43.67
CA GLY A 160 15.54 -37.99 -43.12
C GLY A 160 15.20 -39.46 -43.34
N LEU A 161 13.94 -39.85 -43.13
CA LEU A 161 13.46 -41.20 -43.39
C LEU A 161 13.57 -41.57 -44.87
N THR A 162 13.12 -40.69 -45.78
CA THR A 162 13.25 -40.92 -47.23
C THR A 162 14.71 -41.09 -47.64
N MET A 163 15.60 -40.24 -47.12
CA MET A 163 17.05 -40.34 -47.37
C MET A 163 17.63 -41.64 -46.80
N ALA A 164 17.20 -42.05 -45.60
CA ALA A 164 17.63 -43.29 -44.97
C ALA A 164 17.18 -44.54 -45.75
N VAL A 165 15.93 -44.57 -46.25
CA VAL A 165 15.42 -45.63 -47.14
C VAL A 165 16.30 -45.72 -48.38
N TRP A 166 16.57 -44.58 -49.04
CA TRP A 166 17.40 -44.52 -50.23
C TRP A 166 18.82 -45.02 -49.96
N LEU A 167 19.43 -44.67 -48.81
CA LEU A 167 20.75 -45.13 -48.41
C LEU A 167 20.81 -46.64 -48.13
N VAL A 168 19.80 -47.21 -47.46
CA VAL A 168 19.72 -48.65 -47.18
C VAL A 168 19.61 -49.46 -48.48
N ILE A 169 18.87 -48.97 -49.48
CA ILE A 169 18.71 -49.66 -50.76
C ILE A 169 20.02 -49.63 -51.58
N ASN A 170 20.74 -48.51 -51.56
CA ASN A 170 21.94 -48.33 -52.40
C ASN A 170 23.25 -48.76 -51.73
N THR A 171 23.24 -49.09 -50.42
CA THR A 171 24.44 -49.45 -49.66
C THR A 171 24.31 -50.89 -49.13
N PRO A 172 25.08 -51.86 -49.65
CA PRO A 172 24.91 -53.28 -49.34
C PRO A 172 25.07 -53.69 -47.86
N ASP A 173 25.70 -52.85 -47.02
CA ASP A 173 26.04 -53.17 -45.63
C ASP A 173 25.18 -52.46 -44.58
N MET A 174 24.15 -51.71 -44.99
CA MET A 174 23.31 -50.93 -44.05
C MET A 174 22.10 -51.73 -43.55
N SER A 175 22.02 -51.94 -42.24
CA SER A 175 20.87 -52.59 -41.60
C SER A 175 19.59 -51.72 -41.71
N PRO A 176 18.41 -52.32 -41.98
CA PRO A 176 17.13 -51.63 -41.91
C PRO A 176 16.85 -50.98 -40.54
N GLY A 177 17.49 -51.45 -39.46
CA GLY A 177 17.39 -50.84 -38.13
C GLY A 177 17.93 -49.40 -38.07
N ILE A 178 18.93 -49.07 -38.91
CA ILE A 178 19.52 -47.72 -38.99
C ILE A 178 18.50 -46.71 -39.50
N MET A 179 17.57 -47.12 -40.36
CA MET A 179 16.51 -46.24 -40.88
C MET A 179 15.57 -45.75 -39.77
N ILE A 180 15.12 -46.67 -38.91
CA ILE A 180 14.25 -46.35 -37.77
C ILE A 180 15.04 -45.56 -36.72
N ALA A 181 16.26 -46.00 -36.39
CA ALA A 181 17.11 -45.34 -35.41
C ALA A 181 17.47 -43.90 -35.84
N ALA A 182 17.84 -43.68 -37.10
CA ALA A 182 18.13 -42.35 -37.63
C ALA A 182 16.92 -41.42 -37.56
N THR A 183 15.71 -41.90 -37.89
CA THR A 183 14.49 -41.09 -37.83
C THR A 183 14.16 -40.66 -36.39
N ILE A 184 14.30 -41.56 -35.43
CA ILE A 184 14.07 -41.27 -34.00
C ILE A 184 15.13 -40.28 -33.48
N LEU A 185 16.41 -40.54 -33.76
CA LEU A 185 17.50 -39.69 -33.30
C LEU A 185 17.46 -38.29 -33.92
N MET A 186 17.07 -38.17 -35.20
CA MET A 186 16.86 -36.86 -35.84
C MET A 186 15.74 -36.06 -35.15
N GLY A 187 14.61 -36.72 -34.86
CA GLY A 187 13.51 -36.09 -34.13
C GLY A 187 13.90 -35.62 -32.72
N GLN A 188 14.73 -36.40 -32.03
CA GLN A 188 15.27 -36.02 -30.71
C GLN A 188 16.34 -34.94 -30.77
N ALA A 189 17.22 -34.96 -31.78
CA ALA A 189 18.29 -33.97 -31.96
C ALA A 189 17.75 -32.56 -32.20
N LEU A 190 16.57 -32.44 -32.83
CA LEU A 190 15.95 -31.16 -33.18
C LEU A 190 15.11 -30.55 -32.04
N ALA A 191 14.68 -31.35 -31.06
CA ALA A 191 13.81 -30.88 -29.98
C ALA A 191 14.46 -29.83 -29.06
N PRO A 192 15.72 -29.98 -28.61
CA PRO A 192 16.39 -29.01 -27.74
C PRO A 192 16.52 -27.60 -28.34
N VAL A 193 16.67 -27.50 -29.67
CA VAL A 193 16.84 -26.21 -30.38
C VAL A 193 15.66 -25.28 -30.13
N SER A 194 14.43 -25.78 -30.27
CA SER A 194 13.22 -24.98 -30.00
C SER A 194 13.03 -24.67 -28.51
N SER A 195 13.39 -25.60 -27.63
CA SER A 195 13.21 -25.45 -26.18
C SER A 195 14.12 -24.37 -25.60
N VAL A 196 15.36 -24.25 -26.07
CA VAL A 196 16.30 -23.24 -25.56
C VAL A 196 15.88 -21.83 -25.92
N ILE A 197 15.29 -21.62 -27.09
CA ILE A 197 14.85 -20.29 -27.51
C ILE A 197 13.66 -19.82 -26.65
N GLY A 198 12.71 -20.71 -26.36
CA GLY A 198 11.67 -20.43 -25.37
C GLY A 198 12.22 -20.20 -23.96
N ALA A 199 13.22 -20.98 -23.55
CA ALA A 199 13.87 -20.82 -22.24
C ALA A 199 14.70 -19.54 -22.13
N TRP A 200 15.25 -19.03 -23.25
CA TRP A 200 16.03 -17.79 -23.32
C TRP A 200 15.22 -16.58 -22.86
N LYS A 201 13.96 -16.48 -23.29
CA LYS A 201 13.05 -15.42 -22.84
C LYS A 201 12.83 -15.45 -21.32
N SER A 202 12.60 -16.65 -20.78
CA SER A 202 12.43 -16.85 -19.34
C SER A 202 13.72 -16.54 -18.58
N PHE A 203 14.89 -16.86 -19.15
CA PHE A 203 16.19 -16.49 -18.60
C PHE A 203 16.37 -14.97 -18.55
N VAL A 204 16.07 -14.24 -19.63
CA VAL A 204 16.17 -12.77 -19.65
C VAL A 204 15.24 -12.14 -18.62
N LYS A 205 13.98 -12.60 -18.53
CA LYS A 205 13.02 -12.13 -17.52
C LYS A 205 13.50 -12.40 -16.10
N ALA A 206 13.97 -13.62 -15.83
CA ALA A 206 14.49 -14.00 -14.53
C ALA A 206 15.76 -13.24 -14.17
N ARG A 207 16.65 -12.96 -15.14
CA ARG A 207 17.84 -12.14 -14.93
C ARG A 207 17.48 -10.69 -14.58
N GLN A 208 16.51 -10.10 -15.27
CA GLN A 208 16.04 -8.75 -14.96
C GLN A 208 15.35 -8.69 -13.58
N ALA A 209 14.49 -9.68 -13.29
CA ALA A 209 13.85 -9.82 -11.98
C ALA A 209 14.88 -10.02 -10.87
N HIS A 210 15.91 -10.84 -11.11
CA HIS A 210 17.01 -11.07 -10.17
C HIS A 210 17.78 -9.79 -9.88
N HIS A 211 18.12 -8.99 -10.90
CA HIS A 211 18.79 -7.71 -10.69
C HIS A 211 17.93 -6.74 -9.87
N ARG A 212 16.61 -6.65 -10.16
CA ARG A 212 15.70 -5.82 -9.36
C ARG A 212 15.61 -6.31 -7.91
N LEU A 213 15.50 -7.62 -7.71
CA LEU A 213 15.49 -8.22 -6.37
C LEU A 213 16.81 -8.01 -5.63
N GLN A 214 17.95 -8.09 -6.31
CA GLN A 214 19.25 -7.81 -5.70
C GLN A 214 19.32 -6.36 -5.23
N THR A 215 18.93 -5.40 -6.07
CA THR A 215 18.85 -3.99 -5.65
C THR A 215 17.94 -3.82 -4.43
N LEU A 216 16.77 -4.46 -4.43
CA LEU A 216 15.85 -4.41 -3.27
C LEU A 216 16.44 -5.04 -2.00
N ILE A 217 17.18 -6.15 -2.13
CA ILE A 217 17.83 -6.83 -1.01
C ILE A 217 19.01 -6.00 -0.50
N ASP A 218 19.81 -5.41 -1.38
CA ASP A 218 20.96 -4.58 -1.02
C ASP A 218 20.49 -3.31 -0.29
N GLU A 219 19.44 -2.65 -0.78
CA GLU A 219 18.80 -1.51 -0.12
C GLU A 219 18.24 -1.91 1.26
N TYR A 220 17.57 -3.05 1.35
CA TYR A 220 17.08 -3.59 2.63
C TYR A 220 18.22 -3.87 3.59
N GLN A 221 19.31 -4.50 3.14
CA GLN A 221 20.48 -4.78 3.97
C GLN A 221 21.14 -3.50 4.46
N GLN A 222 21.24 -2.45 3.64
CA GLN A 222 21.75 -1.15 4.07
C GLN A 222 20.83 -0.51 5.13
N LEU A 223 19.51 -0.55 4.92
CA LEU A 223 18.53 -0.07 5.90
C LEU A 223 18.61 -0.84 7.22
N MET A 224 18.74 -2.16 7.16
CA MET A 224 18.90 -2.99 8.35
C MET A 224 20.25 -2.75 9.01
N ALA A 225 21.34 -2.55 8.27
CA ALA A 225 22.64 -2.20 8.85
C ALA A 225 22.61 -0.85 9.60
N MET A 226 21.84 0.12 9.11
CA MET A 226 21.60 1.39 9.84
C MET A 226 20.73 1.21 11.09
N ARG A 227 19.93 0.13 11.15
CA ARG A 227 18.98 -0.15 12.25
C ARG A 227 19.44 -1.22 13.24
N ASP A 228 20.39 -2.07 12.85
CA ASP A 228 20.97 -3.15 13.67
C ASP A 228 22.03 -2.61 14.65
N SER A 229 22.00 -1.31 14.95
CA SER A 229 22.50 -0.85 16.24
C SER A 229 21.60 -1.45 17.32
N ARG A 230 21.92 -2.70 17.72
CA ARG A 230 21.35 -3.44 18.87
C ARG A 230 21.69 -2.76 20.19
N LEU A 231 21.45 -1.46 20.26
CA LEU A 231 21.29 -0.77 21.51
C LEU A 231 19.94 -1.28 22.02
N ASN A 232 19.99 -2.27 22.91
CA ASN A 232 18.85 -2.61 23.76
C ASN A 232 18.60 -1.38 24.62
N LEU A 233 17.87 -0.43 24.04
CA LEU A 233 17.50 0.80 24.72
C LEU A 233 16.50 0.41 25.81
N PRO A 234 16.67 0.93 27.03
CA PRO A 234 15.69 0.71 28.09
C PRO A 234 14.33 1.27 27.65
N ARG A 235 13.28 0.87 28.38
CA ARG A 235 11.96 1.47 28.18
C ARG A 235 12.09 3.01 28.22
N PRO A 236 11.62 3.71 27.18
CA PRO A 236 11.68 5.16 27.14
C PRO A 236 10.81 5.78 28.24
N ALA A 237 11.31 6.86 28.83
CA ALA A 237 10.58 7.73 29.74
C ALA A 237 9.54 8.58 28.98
N GLY A 238 9.78 8.90 27.71
CA GLY A 238 8.80 9.58 26.85
C GLY A 238 9.18 11.00 26.41
N MET A 239 10.42 11.44 26.61
CA MET A 239 10.88 12.76 26.16
C MET A 239 10.99 12.78 24.62
N LEU A 240 10.13 13.53 23.95
CA LEU A 240 10.08 13.59 22.48
C LEU A 240 10.62 14.93 21.98
N ALA A 241 11.64 14.90 21.11
CA ALA A 241 12.21 16.11 20.55
C ALA A 241 12.40 16.04 19.04
N ALA A 242 12.25 17.18 18.38
CA ALA A 242 12.60 17.39 16.98
C ALA A 242 13.65 18.51 16.93
N ASP A 243 14.86 18.24 16.44
CA ASP A 243 15.93 19.25 16.26
C ASP A 243 16.11 19.54 14.77
N ARG A 244 15.75 20.77 14.38
CA ARG A 244 15.93 21.34 13.03
C ARG A 244 15.51 20.37 11.93
N VAL A 245 14.31 19.80 12.07
CA VAL A 245 13.83 18.76 11.16
C VAL A 245 13.35 19.37 9.86
N HIS A 246 13.85 18.82 8.74
CA HIS A 246 13.36 19.10 7.39
C HIS A 246 12.89 17.82 6.73
N LEU A 247 11.86 17.93 5.89
CA LEU A 247 11.35 16.82 5.09
C LEU A 247 11.13 17.27 3.66
N VAL A 248 11.86 16.64 2.74
CA VAL A 248 11.62 16.70 1.31
C VAL A 248 10.93 15.42 0.89
N PHE A 249 9.75 15.54 0.29
CA PHE A 249 8.99 14.40 -0.24
C PHE A 249 8.61 14.68 -1.69
N LYS A 250 8.98 13.78 -2.61
CA LYS A 250 8.76 13.92 -4.06
C LYS A 250 9.24 15.29 -4.58
N ASP A 251 10.49 15.63 -4.27
CA ASP A 251 11.17 16.87 -4.67
C ASP A 251 10.48 18.17 -4.20
N ARG A 252 9.63 18.08 -3.18
CA ARG A 252 8.99 19.24 -2.55
C ARG A 252 9.34 19.28 -1.07
N LEU A 253 9.76 20.45 -0.60
CA LEU A 253 9.96 20.71 0.82
C LEU A 253 8.58 20.75 1.51
N VAL A 254 8.30 19.74 2.32
CA VAL A 254 7.03 19.59 3.06
C VAL A 254 7.12 20.16 4.46
N LEU A 255 8.25 19.96 5.14
CA LEU A 255 8.52 20.51 6.47
C LEU A 255 9.88 21.18 6.49
N SER A 256 9.99 22.30 7.20
CA SER A 256 11.18 23.14 7.22
C SER A 256 11.49 23.64 8.63
N ASN A 257 12.67 23.25 9.13
CA ASN A 257 13.26 23.75 10.37
C ASN A 257 12.32 23.65 11.59
N LEU A 258 11.72 22.49 11.80
CA LEU A 258 10.91 22.25 12.99
C LEU A 258 11.82 22.02 14.20
N ASN A 259 11.54 22.70 15.31
CA ASN A 259 12.32 22.62 16.52
C ASN A 259 11.42 22.67 17.77
N PHE A 260 11.22 21.53 18.43
CA PHE A 260 10.40 21.46 19.64
C PHE A 260 10.79 20.28 20.53
N GLN A 261 10.42 20.36 21.81
CA GLN A 261 10.67 19.33 22.81
C GLN A 261 9.48 19.18 23.77
N LEU A 262 9.11 17.93 24.04
CA LEU A 262 8.12 17.51 25.00
C LEU A 262 8.79 16.69 26.10
N GLU A 263 8.50 17.04 27.33
CA GLU A 263 8.92 16.27 28.51
C GLU A 263 7.99 15.06 28.71
N PRO A 264 8.46 14.01 29.42
CA PRO A 264 7.63 12.87 29.80
C PRO A 264 6.30 13.29 30.44
N GLY A 265 5.18 12.78 29.90
CA GLY A 265 3.83 13.07 30.40
C GLY A 265 3.23 14.41 29.92
N GLU A 266 3.95 15.18 29.10
CA GLU A 266 3.37 16.36 28.47
C GLU A 266 2.47 16.01 27.27
N SER A 267 1.50 16.88 27.03
CA SER A 267 0.57 16.77 25.92
C SER A 267 0.74 17.94 24.92
N LEU A 268 0.81 17.60 23.62
CA LEU A 268 0.99 18.54 22.51
C LEU A 268 -0.21 18.52 21.56
N GLY A 269 -0.87 19.66 21.42
CA GLY A 269 -1.83 19.90 20.34
C GLY A 269 -1.16 20.48 19.09
N VAL A 270 -1.25 19.79 17.95
CA VAL A 270 -0.74 20.28 16.67
C VAL A 270 -1.89 20.88 15.84
N ILE A 271 -1.82 22.19 15.63
CA ILE A 271 -2.82 22.97 14.91
C ILE A 271 -2.21 23.48 13.61
N GLY A 272 -3.00 23.52 12.55
CA GLY A 272 -2.59 24.11 11.28
C GLY A 272 -3.64 23.88 10.21
N LEU A 273 -3.52 24.60 9.10
CA LEU A 273 -4.42 24.46 7.97
C LEU A 273 -4.28 23.08 7.30
N ASN A 274 -5.23 22.75 6.43
CA ASN A 274 -5.10 21.57 5.58
C ASN A 274 -3.84 21.71 4.71
N ALA A 275 -3.13 20.60 4.50
CA ALA A 275 -1.83 20.57 3.81
C ALA A 275 -0.69 21.38 4.46
N ALA A 276 -0.80 21.78 5.74
CA ALA A 276 0.32 22.41 6.47
C ALA A 276 1.47 21.45 6.83
N GLY A 277 1.34 20.14 6.51
CA GLY A 277 2.36 19.12 6.80
C GLY A 277 2.13 18.31 8.10
N LYS A 278 0.96 18.42 8.74
CA LYS A 278 0.65 17.76 10.04
C LYS A 278 0.80 16.24 10.00
N THR A 279 0.17 15.56 9.04
CA THR A 279 0.31 14.11 8.85
C THR A 279 1.75 13.70 8.51
N SER A 280 2.49 14.56 7.79
CA SER A 280 3.91 14.31 7.52
C SER A 280 4.77 14.43 8.77
N LEU A 281 4.47 15.38 9.66
CA LEU A 281 5.10 15.48 10.98
C LEU A 281 4.82 14.23 11.80
N VAL A 282 3.55 13.81 11.90
CA VAL A 282 3.18 12.57 12.61
C VAL A 282 3.96 11.36 12.10
N ARG A 283 4.11 11.21 10.78
CA ARG A 283 4.89 10.11 10.18
C ARG A 283 6.39 10.19 10.49
N LEU A 284 6.95 11.37 10.72
CA LEU A 284 8.33 11.53 11.20
C LEU A 284 8.45 11.14 12.67
N LEU A 285 7.51 11.59 13.51
CA LEU A 285 7.50 11.30 14.94
C LEU A 285 7.35 9.80 15.24
N VAL A 286 6.68 9.06 14.35
CA VAL A 286 6.50 7.61 14.45
C VAL A 286 7.67 6.83 13.79
N GLY A 287 8.61 7.51 13.13
CA GLY A 287 9.72 6.85 12.41
C GLY A 287 9.29 6.13 11.13
N VAL A 288 8.14 6.50 10.55
CA VAL A 288 7.66 5.97 9.27
C VAL A 288 8.44 6.58 8.11
N LEU A 289 8.72 7.90 8.18
CA LEU A 289 9.53 8.63 7.21
C LEU A 289 10.87 9.03 7.85
N PRO A 290 11.99 8.97 7.10
CA PRO A 290 13.23 9.61 7.54
C PRO A 290 13.15 11.13 7.38
N PRO A 291 13.71 11.92 8.32
CA PRO A 291 13.98 13.33 8.08
C PRO A 291 15.04 13.48 6.97
N SER A 292 14.91 14.48 6.10
CA SER A 292 15.92 14.82 5.09
C SER A 292 17.14 15.52 5.70
N SER A 293 16.92 16.26 6.79
CA SER A 293 17.97 16.80 7.66
C SER A 293 17.40 17.07 9.05
N GLY A 294 18.28 17.19 10.04
CA GLY A 294 17.88 17.22 11.46
C GLY A 294 17.63 15.81 12.00
N ARG A 295 17.01 15.71 13.17
CA ARG A 295 16.68 14.43 13.81
C ARG A 295 15.42 14.52 14.67
N VAL A 296 14.73 13.41 14.80
CA VAL A 296 13.65 13.24 15.78
C VAL A 296 14.12 12.22 16.79
N THR A 297 14.08 12.55 18.07
CA THR A 297 14.59 11.71 19.15
C THR A 297 13.54 11.40 20.19
N LEU A 298 13.57 10.19 20.72
CA LEU A 298 12.87 9.74 21.91
C LEU A 298 13.90 9.44 23.01
N ASP A 299 13.86 10.19 24.11
CA ASP A 299 14.86 10.18 25.19
C ASP A 299 16.31 10.35 24.70
N GLY A 300 16.49 11.17 23.66
CA GLY A 300 17.77 11.44 23.02
C GLY A 300 18.22 10.39 21.99
N ALA A 301 17.56 9.24 21.89
CA ALA A 301 17.79 8.25 20.84
C ALA A 301 17.00 8.60 19.57
N ASP A 302 17.64 8.55 18.40
CA ASP A 302 16.96 8.84 17.12
C ASP A 302 15.91 7.76 16.79
N ILE A 303 14.70 8.20 16.48
CA ILE A 303 13.54 7.32 16.26
C ILE A 303 13.68 6.53 14.94
N TYR A 304 14.24 7.13 13.90
CA TYR A 304 14.28 6.49 12.58
C TYR A 304 15.21 5.26 12.48
N PRO A 305 16.44 5.29 13.04
CA PRO A 305 17.32 4.13 13.09
C PRO A 305 16.94 3.13 14.20
N TRP A 306 16.07 3.47 15.15
CA TRP A 306 15.63 2.51 16.17
C TRP A 306 14.87 1.34 15.51
N ALA A 307 15.28 0.11 15.83
CA ALA A 307 14.59 -1.11 15.42
C ALA A 307 13.06 -1.02 15.66
N GLN A 308 12.27 -1.17 14.60
CA GLN A 308 10.83 -0.91 14.63
C GLN A 308 10.06 -1.88 15.53
N ALA A 309 10.55 -3.11 15.68
CA ALA A 309 9.96 -4.08 16.60
C ALA A 309 10.08 -3.59 18.06
N ASP A 310 11.25 -3.07 18.43
CA ASP A 310 11.55 -2.59 19.78
C ASP A 310 10.92 -1.21 20.06
N LEU A 311 11.01 -0.27 19.12
CA LEU A 311 10.34 1.02 19.25
C LEU A 311 8.81 0.87 19.26
N GLY A 312 8.30 -0.04 18.43
CA GLY A 312 6.86 -0.23 18.23
C GLY A 312 6.13 -0.54 19.52
N GLN A 313 6.71 -1.32 20.43
CA GLN A 313 6.07 -1.67 21.71
C GLN A 313 5.85 -0.46 22.63
N TYR A 314 6.67 0.59 22.51
CA TYR A 314 6.60 1.80 23.34
C TYR A 314 5.87 2.96 22.65
N LEU A 315 5.43 2.76 21.42
CA LEU A 315 4.77 3.78 20.61
C LEU A 315 3.32 3.40 20.32
N GLY A 316 2.41 4.30 20.60
CA GLY A 316 1.02 4.25 20.16
C GLY A 316 0.80 5.14 18.96
N TYR A 317 0.21 4.60 17.89
CA TYR A 317 -0.07 5.38 16.68
C TYR A 317 -1.48 5.15 16.16
N LEU A 318 -2.23 6.24 15.99
CA LEU A 318 -3.51 6.26 15.30
C LEU A 318 -3.40 7.11 14.02
N PRO A 319 -3.42 6.49 12.82
CA PRO A 319 -3.41 7.22 11.55
C PRO A 319 -4.77 7.84 11.23
N GLN A 320 -4.77 8.88 10.39
CA GLN A 320 -5.98 9.53 9.89
C GLN A 320 -6.91 8.56 9.11
N GLN A 321 -6.33 7.69 8.29
CA GLN A 321 -7.04 6.61 7.59
C GLN A 321 -6.83 5.31 8.34
N ILE A 322 -7.91 4.80 8.93
CA ILE A 322 -7.88 3.59 9.74
C ILE A 322 -8.17 2.38 8.86
N GLU A 323 -7.20 1.48 8.80
CA GLU A 323 -7.36 0.13 8.26
C GLU A 323 -7.19 -0.87 9.39
N LEU A 324 -8.16 -1.79 9.48
CA LEU A 324 -8.10 -2.97 10.35
C LEU A 324 -7.71 -4.17 9.50
N PHE A 325 -6.94 -5.08 10.09
CA PHE A 325 -6.51 -6.30 9.42
C PHE A 325 -7.60 -7.36 9.49
N SER A 326 -7.63 -8.24 8.50
CA SER A 326 -8.48 -9.44 8.56
C SER A 326 -8.02 -10.33 9.72
N GLY A 327 -8.93 -10.64 10.65
CA GLY A 327 -8.62 -11.29 11.93
C GLY A 327 -9.72 -11.01 12.97
N THR A 328 -9.48 -11.26 14.25
CA THR A 328 -10.41 -10.91 15.33
C THR A 328 -10.20 -9.48 15.86
N VAL A 329 -11.14 -8.97 16.67
CA VAL A 329 -10.97 -7.71 17.41
C VAL A 329 -9.76 -7.80 18.33
N ALA A 330 -9.60 -8.92 19.05
CA ALA A 330 -8.46 -9.17 19.93
C ALA A 330 -7.13 -9.13 19.16
N GLU A 331 -7.02 -9.82 18.03
CA GLU A 331 -5.82 -9.84 17.19
C GLU A 331 -5.46 -8.44 16.70
N ASN A 332 -6.46 -7.64 16.29
CA ASN A 332 -6.21 -6.26 15.86
C ASN A 332 -5.69 -5.38 17.00
N ILE A 333 -6.27 -5.47 18.21
CA ILE A 333 -5.80 -4.72 19.38
C ILE A 333 -4.39 -5.17 19.77
N ALA A 334 -4.13 -6.48 19.76
CA ALA A 334 -2.82 -7.08 20.01
C ALA A 334 -1.81 -6.90 18.85
N ARG A 335 -2.13 -6.07 17.84
CA ARG A 335 -1.24 -5.73 16.72
C ARG A 335 -0.79 -6.95 15.90
N MET A 336 -1.69 -7.93 15.74
CA MET A 336 -1.45 -9.23 15.10
C MET A 336 -0.43 -10.11 15.85
N GLY A 337 -0.18 -9.83 17.12
CA GLY A 337 0.58 -10.69 18.03
C GLY A 337 -0.27 -11.77 18.70
N ASP A 338 0.35 -12.56 19.56
CA ASP A 338 -0.31 -13.66 20.27
C ASP A 338 -1.35 -13.14 21.27
N VAL A 339 -2.61 -13.53 21.05
CA VAL A 339 -3.72 -13.19 21.96
C VAL A 339 -3.65 -14.03 23.24
N ALA A 340 -3.29 -15.31 23.11
CA ALA A 340 -3.18 -16.22 24.24
C ALA A 340 -2.12 -15.71 25.23
N GLY A 341 -2.52 -15.56 26.50
CA GLY A 341 -1.65 -15.04 27.56
C GLY A 341 -1.56 -13.50 27.63
N HIS A 342 -2.19 -12.76 26.72
CA HIS A 342 -2.19 -11.29 26.71
C HIS A 342 -3.60 -10.67 26.83
N GLU A 343 -4.60 -11.46 27.22
CA GLU A 343 -6.00 -11.05 27.35
C GLU A 343 -6.16 -9.84 28.27
N ASP A 344 -5.50 -9.84 29.42
CA ASP A 344 -5.54 -8.73 30.37
C ASP A 344 -4.99 -7.42 29.76
N ALA A 345 -3.93 -7.51 28.96
CA ALA A 345 -3.35 -6.34 28.28
C ALA A 345 -4.30 -5.80 27.20
N ILE A 346 -4.98 -6.69 26.47
CA ILE A 346 -6.01 -6.33 25.47
C ILE A 346 -7.20 -5.64 26.15
N ILE A 347 -7.69 -6.21 27.26
CA ILE A 347 -8.80 -5.65 28.03
C ILE A 347 -8.41 -4.30 28.64
N LYS A 348 -7.20 -4.18 29.19
CA LYS A 348 -6.65 -2.92 29.73
C LYS A 348 -6.61 -1.84 28.65
N ALA A 349 -6.08 -2.15 27.47
CA ALA A 349 -6.02 -1.20 26.34
C ALA A 349 -7.42 -0.76 25.89
N ALA A 350 -8.36 -1.71 25.80
CA ALA A 350 -9.75 -1.43 25.44
C ALA A 350 -10.49 -0.59 26.51
N ARG A 351 -10.19 -0.79 27.79
CA ARG A 351 -10.74 0.03 28.88
C ARG A 351 -10.16 1.44 28.89
N LEU A 352 -8.85 1.57 28.66
CA LEU A 352 -8.17 2.87 28.56
C LEU A 352 -8.71 3.68 27.38
N ALA A 353 -8.94 3.03 26.23
CA ALA A 353 -9.61 3.64 25.08
C ALA A 353 -11.13 3.88 25.28
N ARG A 354 -11.71 3.40 26.39
CA ARG A 354 -13.15 3.47 26.72
C ARG A 354 -14.05 2.78 25.68
N VAL A 355 -13.58 1.65 25.14
CA VAL A 355 -14.26 0.86 24.09
C VAL A 355 -14.69 -0.53 24.53
N HIS A 356 -14.32 -0.96 25.75
CA HIS A 356 -14.63 -2.29 26.27
C HIS A 356 -16.14 -2.62 26.17
N ASP A 357 -17.01 -1.73 26.63
CA ASP A 357 -18.46 -1.97 26.60
C ASP A 357 -19.01 -2.06 25.18
N LEU A 358 -18.41 -1.32 24.24
CA LEU A 358 -18.77 -1.38 22.82
C LEU A 358 -18.32 -2.70 22.19
N ILE A 359 -17.15 -3.21 22.58
CA ILE A 359 -16.68 -4.53 22.13
C ILE A 359 -17.61 -5.62 22.66
N MET A 360 -18.03 -5.55 23.93
CA MET A 360 -18.95 -6.52 24.52
C MET A 360 -20.35 -6.54 23.88
N GLN A 361 -20.74 -5.48 23.18
CA GLN A 361 -21.98 -5.42 22.39
C GLN A 361 -21.85 -6.10 21.02
N LEU A 362 -20.63 -6.43 20.57
CA LEU A 362 -20.44 -7.18 19.33
C LEU A 362 -20.89 -8.63 19.52
N PRO A 363 -21.39 -9.32 18.46
CA PRO A 363 -21.97 -10.66 18.58
C PRO A 363 -21.07 -11.70 19.24
N GLN A 364 -19.75 -11.56 19.14
CA GLN A 364 -18.75 -12.46 19.72
C GLN A 364 -17.71 -11.71 20.58
N GLY A 365 -18.03 -10.50 21.05
CA GLY A 365 -17.09 -9.71 21.84
C GLY A 365 -15.74 -9.49 21.14
N TYR A 366 -14.67 -9.80 21.86
CA TYR A 366 -13.28 -9.75 21.36
C TYR A 366 -12.95 -10.76 20.25
N ASP A 367 -13.73 -11.85 20.15
CA ASP A 367 -13.54 -12.88 19.12
C ASP A 367 -14.28 -12.55 17.81
N THR A 368 -14.97 -11.40 17.77
CA THR A 368 -15.70 -10.98 16.57
C THR A 368 -14.76 -10.87 15.37
N ALA A 369 -15.06 -11.63 14.31
CA ALA A 369 -14.28 -11.61 13.08
C ALA A 369 -14.43 -10.29 12.31
N ILE A 370 -13.30 -9.72 11.92
CA ILE A 370 -13.13 -8.54 11.08
C ILE A 370 -12.67 -9.03 9.70
N ASN A 371 -13.50 -8.85 8.69
CA ASN A 371 -13.19 -9.16 7.28
C ASN A 371 -12.60 -7.91 6.57
N GLU A 372 -12.04 -8.09 5.37
CA GLU A 372 -11.43 -7.07 4.48
C GLU A 372 -11.57 -5.60 4.94
N GLY A 373 -10.65 -5.10 5.78
CA GLY A 373 -10.58 -3.70 6.18
C GLY A 373 -11.61 -3.23 7.23
N GLY A 374 -12.34 -4.16 7.85
CA GLY A 374 -13.36 -3.89 8.86
C GLY A 374 -14.63 -3.24 8.31
N ARG A 375 -14.99 -3.51 7.05
CA ARG A 375 -16.20 -2.98 6.40
C ARG A 375 -17.53 -3.33 7.10
N THR A 376 -17.51 -4.32 7.99
CA THR A 376 -18.66 -4.70 8.84
C THR A 376 -18.88 -3.75 10.02
N LEU A 377 -17.89 -2.93 10.37
CA LEU A 377 -17.93 -1.99 11.49
C LEU A 377 -18.21 -0.56 10.98
N SER A 378 -18.92 0.23 11.79
CA SER A 378 -19.09 1.65 11.51
C SER A 378 -17.75 2.39 11.54
N GLY A 379 -17.65 3.55 10.87
CA GLY A 379 -16.43 4.37 10.87
C GLY A 379 -15.94 4.72 12.29
N GLY A 380 -16.87 5.10 13.17
CA GLY A 380 -16.57 5.38 14.58
C GLY A 380 -16.10 4.13 15.35
N GLN A 381 -16.72 2.97 15.13
CA GLN A 381 -16.29 1.71 15.75
C GLN A 381 -14.85 1.34 15.33
N ARG A 382 -14.51 1.48 14.04
CA ARG A 382 -13.14 1.23 13.56
C ARG A 382 -12.12 2.16 14.20
N GLN A 383 -12.47 3.44 14.36
CA GLN A 383 -11.63 4.43 15.01
C GLN A 383 -11.38 4.11 16.48
N LEU A 384 -12.43 3.74 17.19
CA LEU A 384 -12.36 3.32 18.59
C LEU A 384 -11.49 2.06 18.77
N LEU A 385 -11.63 1.05 17.89
CA LEU A 385 -10.76 -0.13 17.90
C LEU A 385 -9.30 0.21 17.60
N ALA A 386 -9.06 1.07 16.61
CA ALA A 386 -7.72 1.49 16.26
C ALA A 386 -7.07 2.34 17.37
N LEU A 387 -7.88 3.06 18.16
CA LEU A 387 -7.41 3.76 19.35
C LEU A 387 -6.99 2.76 20.43
N ALA A 388 -7.78 1.71 20.70
CA ALA A 388 -7.37 0.64 21.60
C ALA A 388 -6.06 -0.04 21.14
N ARG A 389 -5.90 -0.27 19.83
CA ARG A 389 -4.65 -0.78 19.23
C ARG A 389 -3.46 0.15 19.47
N ALA A 390 -3.66 1.47 19.42
CA ALA A 390 -2.62 2.44 19.71
C ALA A 390 -2.20 2.40 21.20
N LEU A 391 -3.13 2.10 22.11
CA LEU A 391 -2.87 2.06 23.56
C LEU A 391 -2.40 0.69 24.07
N TYR A 392 -2.41 -0.33 23.23
CA TYR A 392 -1.91 -1.66 23.59
C TYR A 392 -0.41 -1.65 23.88
N GLY A 393 0.00 -2.32 24.96
CA GLY A 393 1.41 -2.49 25.34
C GLY A 393 1.99 -1.42 26.28
N ASP A 394 1.15 -0.57 26.90
CA ASP A 394 1.59 0.54 27.77
C ASP A 394 2.62 1.48 27.10
N PRO A 395 2.25 2.14 25.98
CA PRO A 395 3.16 3.00 25.23
C PRO A 395 3.64 4.18 26.07
N ALA A 396 4.91 4.57 25.89
CA ALA A 396 5.49 5.78 26.49
C ALA A 396 5.10 7.06 25.73
N VAL A 397 4.83 6.92 24.42
CA VAL A 397 4.39 8.04 23.56
C VAL A 397 3.20 7.60 22.73
N VAL A 398 2.15 8.42 22.69
CA VAL A 398 0.94 8.18 21.90
C VAL A 398 0.74 9.33 20.91
N ILE A 399 0.67 9.02 19.62
CA ILE A 399 0.53 9.99 18.54
C ILE A 399 -0.77 9.71 17.77
N LEU A 400 -1.67 10.69 17.75
CA LEU A 400 -3.00 10.56 17.17
C LEU A 400 -3.21 11.59 16.06
N ASP A 401 -3.48 11.13 14.84
CA ASP A 401 -3.79 11.99 13.69
C ASP A 401 -5.31 12.08 13.46
N GLU A 402 -5.90 13.22 13.83
CA GLU A 402 -7.34 13.51 13.74
C GLU A 402 -8.26 12.45 14.39
N PRO A 403 -8.07 12.14 15.69
CA PRO A 403 -8.85 11.11 16.38
C PRO A 403 -10.35 11.43 16.55
N ASN A 404 -10.79 12.63 16.17
CA ASN A 404 -12.16 13.11 16.37
C ASN A 404 -13.00 13.24 15.10
N ALA A 405 -12.45 12.88 13.93
CA ALA A 405 -13.07 13.15 12.62
C ALA A 405 -14.47 12.52 12.44
N SER A 406 -14.88 11.57 13.30
CA SER A 406 -16.20 10.93 13.24
C SER A 406 -16.85 10.70 14.61
N LEU A 407 -16.44 11.47 15.63
CA LEU A 407 -16.89 11.30 17.01
C LEU A 407 -17.97 12.33 17.41
N ASP A 408 -18.99 11.85 18.12
CA ASP A 408 -20.03 12.65 18.76
C ASP A 408 -19.52 13.33 20.06
N SER A 409 -20.33 14.19 20.68
CA SER A 409 -19.96 14.92 21.90
C SER A 409 -19.68 13.99 23.09
N ALA A 410 -20.37 12.86 23.16
CA ALA A 410 -20.14 11.85 24.20
C ALA A 410 -18.77 11.17 24.03
N ALA A 411 -18.37 10.85 22.81
CA ALA A 411 -17.07 10.29 22.50
C ALA A 411 -15.92 11.30 22.67
N GLU A 412 -16.15 12.58 22.37
CA GLU A 412 -15.18 13.65 22.70
C GLU A 412 -14.86 13.70 24.20
N SER A 413 -15.88 13.65 25.06
CA SER A 413 -15.68 13.64 26.52
C SER A 413 -14.89 12.41 26.98
N ARG A 414 -15.11 11.24 26.36
CA ARG A 414 -14.33 10.02 26.66
C ARG A 414 -12.86 10.19 26.27
N LEU A 415 -12.60 10.82 25.14
CA LEU A 415 -11.25 11.04 24.62
C LEU A 415 -10.47 12.06 25.47
N VAL A 416 -11.13 13.12 25.96
CA VAL A 416 -10.56 14.05 26.95
C VAL A 416 -10.18 13.31 28.24
N LYS A 417 -11.10 12.51 28.80
CA LYS A 417 -10.83 11.71 30.01
C LYS A 417 -9.67 10.73 29.82
N MET A 418 -9.59 10.10 28.64
CA MET A 418 -8.47 9.25 28.28
C MET A 418 -7.15 10.02 28.27
N PHE A 419 -7.09 11.25 27.73
CA PHE A 419 -5.86 12.05 27.78
C PHE A 419 -5.44 12.42 29.20
N GLN A 420 -6.40 12.75 30.05
CA GLN A 420 -6.13 13.02 31.47
C GLN A 420 -5.53 11.78 32.16
N GLU A 421 -6.07 10.59 31.87
CA GLU A 421 -5.57 9.31 32.41
C GLU A 421 -4.19 8.95 31.86
N LEU A 422 -3.92 9.16 30.57
CA LEU A 422 -2.60 8.97 29.98
C LEU A 422 -1.56 9.89 30.60
N LYS A 423 -1.95 11.15 30.86
CA LYS A 423 -1.10 12.14 31.52
C LYS A 423 -0.74 11.74 32.95
N THR A 424 -1.69 11.22 33.74
CA THR A 424 -1.39 10.74 35.11
C THR A 424 -0.51 9.50 35.10
N MET A 425 -0.50 8.73 34.01
CA MET A 425 0.41 7.61 33.79
C MET A 425 1.80 8.05 33.28
N GLY A 426 2.03 9.35 33.04
CA GLY A 426 3.29 9.88 32.53
C GLY A 426 3.53 9.62 31.04
N VAL A 427 2.48 9.33 30.27
CA VAL A 427 2.57 9.08 28.83
C VAL A 427 2.57 10.40 28.07
N THR A 428 3.55 10.58 27.18
CA THR A 428 3.61 11.77 26.32
C THR A 428 2.61 11.64 25.18
N VAL A 429 1.79 12.66 24.95
CA VAL A 429 0.68 12.59 24.00
C VAL A 429 0.83 13.67 22.93
N VAL A 430 0.76 13.30 21.65
CA VAL A 430 0.73 14.23 20.52
C VAL A 430 -0.57 14.05 19.75
N VAL A 431 -1.37 15.11 19.64
CA VAL A 431 -2.67 15.07 18.96
C VAL A 431 -2.71 16.11 17.85
N VAL A 432 -2.93 15.65 16.62
CA VAL A 432 -3.31 16.53 15.51
C VAL A 432 -4.83 16.66 15.54
N CYS A 433 -5.35 17.82 15.92
CA CYS A 433 -6.79 18.07 15.86
C CYS A 433 -7.10 19.55 15.63
N HIS A 434 -8.31 19.80 15.14
CA HIS A 434 -8.85 21.15 14.92
C HIS A 434 -9.97 21.50 15.91
N LYS A 435 -10.30 20.58 16.84
CA LYS A 435 -11.42 20.76 17.77
C LYS A 435 -10.96 21.47 19.05
N PRO A 436 -11.52 22.65 19.38
CA PRO A 436 -11.21 23.39 20.61
C PRO A 436 -11.34 22.57 21.90
N SER A 437 -12.38 21.72 21.99
CA SER A 437 -12.66 20.90 23.17
C SER A 437 -11.47 20.02 23.59
N VAL A 438 -10.74 19.49 22.61
CA VAL A 438 -9.57 18.63 22.86
C VAL A 438 -8.28 19.41 23.07
N LEU A 439 -8.14 20.54 22.35
CA LEU A 439 -6.95 21.40 22.48
C LEU A 439 -6.89 22.13 23.81
N ARG A 440 -8.02 22.27 24.51
CA ARG A 440 -8.10 22.96 25.81
C ARG A 440 -7.25 22.29 26.90
N ASP A 441 -7.23 20.96 26.93
CA ASP A 441 -6.55 20.20 27.99
C ASP A 441 -5.10 19.85 27.64
N MET A 442 -4.57 20.40 26.54
CA MET A 442 -3.17 20.20 26.12
C MET A 442 -2.23 21.17 26.86
N ASP A 443 -1.04 20.70 27.22
CA ASP A 443 -0.01 21.51 27.89
C ASP A 443 0.62 22.52 26.93
N LYS A 444 0.96 22.04 25.73
CA LYS A 444 1.65 22.81 24.70
C LYS A 444 0.86 22.79 23.39
N LEU A 445 1.04 23.84 22.59
CA LEU A 445 0.47 23.95 21.26
C LEU A 445 1.58 24.20 20.23
N LEU A 446 1.52 23.49 19.10
CA LEU A 446 2.36 23.71 17.93
C LEU A 446 1.49 24.19 16.77
N VAL A 447 1.75 25.40 16.28
CA VAL A 447 1.07 25.97 15.12
C VAL A 447 1.95 25.80 13.88
N LEU A 448 1.47 24.99 12.94
CA LEU A 448 2.10 24.76 11.65
C LEU A 448 1.41 25.56 10.54
N ASN A 449 2.21 26.23 9.73
CA ASN A 449 1.77 26.87 8.50
C ASN A 449 2.75 26.60 7.36
N GLN A 450 2.24 26.06 6.24
CA GLN A 450 3.03 25.73 5.05
C GLN A 450 4.34 24.98 5.37
N GLY A 451 4.28 24.01 6.29
CA GLY A 451 5.44 23.21 6.68
C GLY A 451 6.43 23.88 7.64
N ARG A 452 6.15 25.10 8.10
CA ARG A 452 6.97 25.82 9.07
C ARG A 452 6.27 25.90 10.42
N GLN A 453 7.08 25.85 11.47
CA GLN A 453 6.65 26.14 12.84
C GLN A 453 6.51 27.65 13.00
N LEU A 454 5.29 28.12 13.24
CA LEU A 454 5.01 29.53 13.55
C LEU A 454 5.12 29.82 15.04
N HIS A 455 4.48 28.98 15.85
CA HIS A 455 4.46 29.11 17.31
C HIS A 455 4.58 27.72 17.93
N PHE A 456 5.35 27.64 19.02
CA PHE A 456 5.45 26.48 19.89
C PHE A 456 5.69 26.99 21.30
N ASP A 457 4.73 26.82 22.19
CA ASP A 457 4.84 27.21 23.59
C ASP A 457 3.71 26.54 24.39
N SER A 458 3.61 26.87 25.69
CA SER A 458 2.45 26.59 26.51
C SER A 458 1.16 27.06 25.83
N ARG A 459 0.07 26.32 26.07
CA ARG A 459 -1.25 26.61 25.49
C ARG A 459 -1.65 28.08 25.66
N THR A 460 -1.48 28.64 26.85
CA THR A 460 -1.86 30.02 27.18
C THR A 460 -1.10 31.04 26.34
N THR A 461 0.23 30.88 26.24
CA THR A 461 1.09 31.80 25.48
C THR A 461 0.78 31.77 23.99
N VAL A 462 0.53 30.58 23.43
CA VAL A 462 0.16 30.45 22.01
C VAL A 462 -1.20 31.09 21.73
N LEU A 463 -2.19 30.88 22.60
CA LEU A 463 -3.53 31.48 22.45
C LEU A 463 -3.49 33.01 22.57
N GLU A 464 -2.69 33.54 23.49
CA GLU A 464 -2.44 34.97 23.61
C GLU A 464 -1.79 35.52 22.34
N ALA A 465 -0.72 34.90 21.85
CA ALA A 465 -0.03 35.34 20.64
C ALA A 465 -0.94 35.35 19.39
N LEU A 466 -1.82 34.34 19.25
CA LEU A 466 -2.83 34.28 18.19
C LEU A 466 -3.90 35.38 18.33
N ASN A 467 -4.15 35.86 19.55
CA ASN A 467 -5.08 36.95 19.82
C ASN A 467 -4.42 38.34 19.66
N SER A 468 -3.14 38.49 20.02
CA SER A 468 -2.37 39.75 19.90
C SER A 468 -2.07 40.15 18.45
N GLN A 469 -2.02 39.20 17.52
CA GLN A 469 -1.93 39.49 16.09
C GLN A 469 -3.20 40.18 15.52
N ARG A 470 -4.25 40.40 16.34
CA ARG A 470 -5.46 41.15 15.96
C ARG A 470 -5.31 42.68 16.02
N SER A 471 -4.34 43.24 16.74
CA SER A 471 -4.35 44.69 17.05
C SER A 471 -3.60 45.59 16.06
N VAL A 472 -3.14 45.07 14.92
CA VAL A 472 -2.50 45.90 13.87
C VAL A 472 -3.17 45.67 12.51
N VAL A 473 -4.38 46.20 12.35
CA VAL A 473 -4.90 46.59 11.03
C VAL A 473 -5.28 48.06 11.12
N PRO A 474 -4.51 49.00 10.52
CA PRO A 474 -4.97 50.37 10.38
C PRO A 474 -6.17 50.35 9.41
N LEU A 475 -7.31 50.82 9.89
CA LEU A 475 -8.46 51.19 9.05
C LEU A 475 -7.96 52.09 7.91
N HIS A 476 -7.90 51.56 6.69
CA HIS A 476 -7.62 52.36 5.51
C HIS A 476 -8.79 53.32 5.30
N ARG A 477 -8.46 54.62 5.31
CA ARG A 477 -9.31 55.76 4.94
C ARG A 477 -10.05 55.49 3.64
N GLU A 478 -11.35 55.77 3.66
CA GLU A 478 -12.16 55.99 2.45
C GLU A 478 -11.51 57.08 1.59
N VAL A 479 -11.35 56.78 0.30
CA VAL A 479 -11.16 57.78 -0.75
C VAL A 479 -12.22 57.51 -1.81
N ASP A 480 -13.14 58.47 -1.92
CA ASP A 480 -14.15 58.59 -2.98
C ASP A 480 -13.51 58.67 -4.37
N THR A 481 -13.94 57.84 -5.33
CA THR A 481 -14.23 58.22 -6.75
C THR A 481 -14.79 57.03 -7.55
N PRO A 482 -15.48 57.23 -8.70
CA PRO A 482 -16.68 56.48 -9.05
C PRO A 482 -16.47 55.35 -10.07
N LEU A 483 -17.40 54.41 -10.02
CA LEU A 483 -17.59 53.26 -10.91
C LEU A 483 -17.45 53.58 -12.41
N ARG A 484 -16.49 52.94 -13.09
CA ARG A 484 -16.64 52.49 -14.50
C ARG A 484 -15.93 51.16 -14.76
N PHE A 485 -16.71 50.24 -15.32
CA PHE A 485 -16.41 48.94 -15.91
C PHE A 485 -14.97 48.67 -16.38
N ALA A 486 -14.32 47.65 -15.79
CA ALA A 486 -13.42 46.74 -16.50
C ALA A 486 -13.34 45.39 -15.77
N ARG A 487 -14.12 44.41 -16.24
CA ARG A 487 -14.10 43.02 -15.81
C ARG A 487 -13.29 42.21 -16.81
N ARG A 488 -12.04 41.85 -16.48
CA ARG A 488 -11.32 40.63 -16.93
C ARG A 488 -9.88 40.61 -16.39
N LEU A 489 -9.56 39.48 -15.75
CA LEU A 489 -8.20 38.97 -15.45
C LEU A 489 -7.32 39.85 -14.53
N ALA A 490 -7.58 39.77 -13.22
CA ALA A 490 -6.59 40.04 -12.18
C ALA A 490 -6.42 38.77 -11.33
N PRO A 491 -5.19 38.38 -10.93
CA PRO A 491 -5.00 37.30 -9.96
C PRO A 491 -5.60 37.75 -8.63
N ARG A 492 -6.36 36.87 -7.97
CA ARG A 492 -6.97 37.14 -6.66
C ARG A 492 -5.89 37.65 -5.68
N PRO A 493 -6.04 38.84 -5.07
CA PRO A 493 -5.17 39.24 -3.99
C PRO A 493 -5.61 38.54 -2.69
N ASN A 494 -4.61 38.05 -1.96
CA ASN A 494 -4.61 37.61 -0.55
C ASN A 494 -5.45 36.38 -0.15
N SER A 495 -4.83 35.19 -0.22
CA SER A 495 -5.18 34.05 0.63
C SER A 495 -4.73 34.23 2.09
N MET A 496 -3.78 35.14 2.37
CA MET A 496 -3.32 35.44 3.74
C MET A 496 -4.42 35.94 4.68
N GLY A 497 -5.42 36.68 4.18
CA GLY A 497 -6.51 37.21 4.99
C GLY A 497 -7.49 36.13 5.46
N ASP A 498 -7.86 35.23 4.55
CA ASP A 498 -8.73 34.08 4.86
C ASP A 498 -8.00 33.02 5.71
N GLU A 499 -6.69 32.84 5.48
CA GLU A 499 -5.82 31.92 6.23
C GLU A 499 -5.61 32.36 7.69
N ALA A 500 -5.38 33.66 7.92
CA ALA A 500 -5.32 34.22 9.27
C ALA A 500 -6.65 34.07 10.00
N ASN A 501 -7.78 34.29 9.31
CA ASN A 501 -9.13 34.20 9.90
C ASN A 501 -9.48 32.79 10.40
N ALA A 502 -9.02 31.72 9.74
CA ALA A 502 -9.32 30.34 10.14
C ALA A 502 -8.61 29.92 11.43
N ILE A 503 -7.31 30.22 11.55
CA ILE A 503 -6.52 29.97 12.78
C ILE A 503 -7.05 30.85 13.92
N GLN A 504 -7.41 32.10 13.62
CA GLN A 504 -7.99 33.04 14.58
C GLN A 504 -9.39 32.63 15.05
N ARG A 505 -10.16 31.89 14.24
CA ARG A 505 -11.47 31.34 14.64
C ARG A 505 -11.32 30.22 15.66
N ILE A 506 -10.38 29.30 15.46
CA ILE A 506 -10.08 28.23 16.43
C ILE A 506 -9.60 28.85 17.75
N ALA A 507 -8.71 29.86 17.69
CA ALA A 507 -8.26 30.58 18.88
C ALA A 507 -9.41 31.33 19.59
N ARG A 508 -10.38 31.91 18.84
CA ARG A 508 -11.56 32.57 19.40
C ARG A 508 -12.46 31.58 20.13
N GLU A 509 -12.80 30.46 19.48
CA GLU A 509 -13.65 29.42 20.07
C GLU A 509 -13.01 28.84 21.34
N LEU A 510 -11.67 28.69 21.37
CA LEU A 510 -10.94 28.29 22.58
C LEU A 510 -11.11 29.30 23.73
N LEU A 511 -10.89 30.59 23.48
CA LEU A 511 -11.00 31.64 24.51
C LEU A 511 -12.44 31.86 25.00
N GLU A 512 -13.42 31.89 24.10
CA GLU A 512 -14.84 32.05 24.46
C GLU A 512 -15.35 30.86 25.29
N SER A 513 -14.82 29.67 25.01
CA SER A 513 -15.17 28.46 25.73
C SER A 513 -14.59 28.40 27.16
N ASP A 514 -13.49 29.10 27.45
CA ASP A 514 -12.92 29.24 28.81
C ASP A 514 -13.71 30.26 29.66
N SER A 515 -14.48 31.17 29.04
CA SER A 515 -15.31 32.16 29.73
C SER A 515 -16.73 31.70 30.12
N ARG A 516 -17.09 30.43 29.87
CA ARG A 516 -18.36 29.84 30.34
C ARG A 516 -18.13 28.93 31.55
N PRO A 517 -18.52 29.30 32.77
CA PRO A 517 -18.53 28.38 33.89
C PRO A 517 -19.61 27.31 33.68
N GLU A 518 -19.28 26.04 33.95
CA GLU A 518 -20.24 24.95 34.04
C GLU A 518 -21.28 25.25 35.12
N MET A 519 -22.51 25.55 34.70
CA MET A 519 -23.66 25.56 35.59
C MET A 519 -24.06 24.11 35.88
N ALA A 520 -23.52 23.56 36.97
CA ALA A 520 -24.16 22.47 37.68
C ALA A 520 -25.49 22.97 38.27
N GLY A 521 -26.60 22.29 37.98
CA GLY A 521 -27.92 22.70 38.41
C GLY A 521 -28.99 21.70 38.04
N ASP A 522 -29.04 20.62 38.82
CA ASP A 522 -30.19 19.75 39.03
C ASP A 522 -31.50 20.56 39.14
N LYS A 523 -32.44 20.31 38.23
CA LYS A 523 -33.88 20.48 38.46
C LYS A 523 -34.64 19.41 37.67
N THR A 524 -35.00 18.37 38.39
CA THR A 524 -36.25 17.64 38.19
C THR A 524 -37.42 18.60 37.98
N ASP A 525 -38.21 18.41 36.92
CA ASP A 525 -39.62 18.77 36.95
C ASP A 525 -40.44 17.71 36.19
N PRO A 526 -41.40 17.04 36.85
CA PRO A 526 -42.19 15.96 36.27
C PRO A 526 -43.49 16.53 35.70
N LYS A 527 -43.67 16.51 34.37
CA LYS A 527 -44.98 16.50 33.69
C LYS A 527 -44.79 16.59 32.17
N LEU A 528 -44.79 15.44 31.50
CA LEU A 528 -45.39 15.28 30.17
C LEU A 528 -45.50 13.79 29.87
N SER A 529 -46.48 13.18 30.54
CA SER A 529 -47.13 11.96 30.11
C SER A 529 -48.03 12.24 28.90
N ALA A 530 -48.12 11.25 28.01
CA ALA A 530 -49.03 11.11 26.87
C ALA A 530 -48.56 11.72 25.55
N LEU A 531 -47.97 10.86 24.70
CA LEU A 531 -48.23 10.77 23.27
C LEU A 531 -47.79 9.37 22.79
N GLU A 532 -48.77 8.56 22.40
CA GLU A 532 -48.61 7.24 21.80
C GLU A 532 -47.83 7.29 20.47
N PRO A 533 -47.12 6.21 20.09
CA PRO A 533 -46.33 6.18 18.86
C PRO A 533 -47.20 5.86 17.63
N PRO A 534 -46.93 6.43 16.44
CA PRO A 534 -47.56 5.97 15.21
C PRO A 534 -46.93 4.66 14.73
N GLN A 535 -47.82 3.76 14.33
CA GLN A 535 -47.60 2.41 13.84
C GLN A 535 -46.53 2.35 12.72
N ARG A 536 -45.57 1.43 12.86
CA ARG A 536 -44.68 1.00 11.77
C ARG A 536 -45.43 0.01 10.86
N MET A 537 -45.65 0.41 9.61
CA MET A 537 -46.01 -0.51 8.52
C MET A 537 -44.93 -1.59 8.37
N ALA A 538 -45.34 -2.85 8.55
CA ALA A 538 -44.57 -4.02 8.17
C ALA A 538 -44.61 -4.18 6.65
N VAL A 539 -43.45 -4.05 5.99
CA VAL A 539 -43.27 -4.48 4.60
C VAL A 539 -42.92 -5.98 4.63
N VAL A 540 -43.90 -6.79 4.27
CA VAL A 540 -43.79 -8.23 4.08
C VAL A 540 -43.12 -8.49 2.74
N TYR A 541 -41.95 -9.13 2.74
CA TYR A 541 -41.38 -9.74 1.52
C TYR A 541 -42.03 -11.11 1.30
N PRO A 542 -42.49 -11.45 0.08
CA PRO A 542 -43.02 -12.77 -0.21
C PRO A 542 -41.89 -13.78 -0.38
N THR A 543 -41.95 -14.85 0.41
CA THR A 543 -41.19 -16.09 0.21
C THR A 543 -41.78 -16.85 -0.99
N ALA A 544 -41.01 -16.96 -2.08
CA ALA A 544 -41.29 -17.90 -3.15
C ALA A 544 -40.56 -19.22 -2.84
N GLY A 545 -41.32 -20.27 -2.61
CA GLY A 545 -40.85 -21.66 -2.63
C GLY A 545 -41.49 -22.41 -3.78
N THR A 546 -40.65 -23.04 -4.59
CA THR A 546 -40.82 -24.29 -5.38
C THR A 546 -39.45 -24.53 -6.02
N GLY A 547 -38.76 -25.67 -5.94
CA GLY A 547 -39.20 -27.05 -5.89
C GLY A 547 -39.09 -27.66 -7.28
N ASN A 548 -37.91 -28.16 -7.68
CA ASN A 548 -37.72 -29.49 -8.28
C ASN A 548 -36.29 -29.75 -8.77
N GLN A 549 -35.79 -30.91 -8.34
CA GLN A 549 -34.71 -31.71 -8.92
C GLN A 549 -35.26 -32.50 -10.14
N PRO A 550 -34.44 -33.17 -10.98
CA PRO A 550 -33.27 -33.98 -10.65
C PRO A 550 -31.90 -33.40 -11.05
#